data_AF-A0A349AN50-F1
#
_entry.id   AF-A0A349AN50-F1
#
_cell.length_a   1.000
_cell.length_b   1.000
_cell.length_c   1.000
_cell.angle_alpha   90.00
_cell.angle_beta   90.00
_cell.angle_gamma   90.00
#
_symmetry.space_group_name_H-M   'P 1'
#
loop_
_entity.id
_entity.type
_entity.pdbx_description
1 polymer ?
#
loop_
_entity_poly.entity_id
_entity_poly.type
_entity_poly.pdbx_seq_one_letter_code
_entity_poly.pdbx_strand_id
1 'polypeptide(L)'
;MIKRNSSLLCIILLILTTFTGANICLANAAEPPSIIIIVPNAPQDLEISIDNMQASRTEKAFESYFSFYSYSFQAVEYTLTVTDGSDVFEIELDSPLKEYNNIYTLDLDKRVLSEGESPSRDILLITIRIALTLLLEALVFFLFGYRQKISWIIFLTVNLVTQGVLFIWLNSLYTSPLSGDFYIILTMIFAEILIFIVEMTVFLIFIKEHRRLRTAGYVVVANLLSLILGGYLITVLPI
;
A
#
# COMPACT_ATOMS: atom_id res chain seq x y z
N MET A 1 23.07 36.44 -4.42
CA MET A 1 21.83 36.28 -3.62
C MET A 1 20.81 35.54 -4.47
N ILE A 2 20.87 34.20 -4.50
CA ILE A 2 19.98 33.37 -5.33
C ILE A 2 18.63 33.30 -4.62
N LYS A 3 17.61 33.94 -5.20
CA LYS A 3 16.22 33.79 -4.79
C LYS A 3 15.81 32.37 -5.18
N ARG A 4 15.93 31.44 -4.24
CA ARG A 4 15.64 30.02 -4.44
C ARG A 4 14.15 29.88 -4.76
N ASN A 5 13.82 29.63 -6.04
CA ASN A 5 12.45 29.45 -6.51
C ASN A 5 11.91 28.09 -6.05
N SER A 6 11.69 27.93 -4.75
CA SER A 6 11.12 26.70 -4.17
C SER A 6 9.74 26.37 -4.75
N SER A 7 8.99 27.37 -5.23
CA SER A 7 7.73 27.16 -5.97
C SER A 7 7.93 26.43 -7.30
N LEU A 8 8.98 26.76 -8.07
CA LEU A 8 9.30 26.08 -9.34
C LEU A 8 9.70 24.63 -9.10
N LEU A 9 10.46 24.35 -8.03
CA LEU A 9 10.83 22.98 -7.67
C LEU A 9 9.61 22.14 -7.29
N CYS A 10 8.67 22.69 -6.51
CA CYS A 10 7.42 22.01 -6.17
C CYS A 10 6.54 21.76 -7.41
N ILE A 11 6.49 22.70 -8.36
CA ILE A 11 5.76 22.53 -9.62
C ILE A 11 6.41 21.44 -10.48
N ILE A 12 7.74 21.40 -10.54
CA ILE A 12 8.48 20.35 -11.27
C ILE A 12 8.22 18.98 -10.65
N LEU A 13 8.27 18.87 -9.32
CA LEU A 13 7.91 17.64 -8.58
C LEU A 13 6.47 17.19 -8.89
N LEU A 14 5.51 18.13 -8.86
CA LEU A 14 4.11 17.83 -9.18
C LEU A 14 3.94 17.30 -10.62
N ILE A 15 4.58 17.95 -11.58
CA ILE A 15 4.52 17.55 -13.00
C ILE A 15 5.14 16.16 -13.20
N LEU A 16 6.30 15.90 -12.58
CA LEU A 16 6.95 14.57 -12.61
C LEU A 16 6.05 13.47 -12.05
N THR A 17 5.29 13.76 -10.99
CA THR A 17 4.38 12.77 -10.38
C THR A 17 3.09 12.53 -11.17
N THR A 18 2.63 13.51 -11.97
CA THR A 18 1.40 13.35 -12.78
C THR A 18 1.58 12.58 -14.08
N PHE A 19 2.82 12.38 -14.55
CA PHE A 19 3.10 11.66 -15.79
C PHE A 19 3.03 10.13 -15.66
N THR A 20 2.83 9.60 -14.45
CA THR A 20 2.70 8.17 -14.18
C THR A 20 1.25 7.79 -13.91
N GLY A 21 0.51 7.37 -14.94
CA GLY A 21 -0.73 6.61 -14.73
C GLY A 21 -1.92 7.01 -15.59
N ALA A 22 -1.84 6.79 -16.90
CA ALA A 22 -3.04 6.57 -17.69
C ALA A 22 -3.44 5.08 -17.53
N ASN A 23 -4.16 4.75 -16.46
CA ASN A 23 -4.69 3.41 -16.30
C ASN A 23 -6.06 3.32 -16.99
N ILE A 24 -6.18 2.34 -17.88
CA ILE A 24 -7.42 2.01 -18.57
C ILE A 24 -8.41 1.51 -17.52
N CYS A 25 -9.53 2.20 -17.35
CA CYS A 25 -10.59 1.79 -16.43
C CYS A 25 -11.42 0.69 -17.12
N LEU A 26 -11.19 -0.56 -16.73
CA LEU A 26 -12.04 -1.69 -17.11
C LEU A 26 -13.10 -1.88 -16.02
N ALA A 27 -14.37 -1.94 -16.42
CA ALA A 27 -15.47 -2.25 -15.52
C ALA A 27 -15.39 -3.74 -15.12
N ASN A 28 -14.82 -4.03 -13.96
CA ASN A 28 -14.70 -5.41 -13.46
C ASN A 28 -15.97 -5.85 -12.73
N ALA A 29 -16.43 -7.05 -13.07
CA ALA A 29 -17.40 -7.81 -12.28
C ALA A 29 -16.81 -8.18 -10.91
N ALA A 30 -17.65 -8.55 -9.95
CA ALA A 30 -17.19 -9.03 -8.65
C ALA A 30 -16.17 -10.16 -8.83
N GLU A 31 -15.04 -10.06 -8.14
CA GLU A 31 -13.96 -11.03 -8.26
C GLU A 31 -14.44 -12.43 -7.83
N PRO A 32 -14.14 -13.49 -8.61
CA PRO A 32 -14.47 -14.85 -8.23
C PRO A 32 -13.74 -15.25 -6.95
N PRO A 33 -14.26 -16.24 -6.21
CA PRO A 33 -13.56 -16.78 -5.05
C PRO A 33 -12.16 -17.25 -5.46
N SER A 34 -11.18 -16.88 -4.63
CA SER A 34 -9.77 -17.07 -4.93
C SER A 34 -8.98 -17.63 -3.74
N ILE A 35 -7.93 -18.36 -4.07
CA ILE A 35 -6.88 -18.76 -3.13
C ILE A 35 -5.64 -17.97 -3.52
N ILE A 36 -5.05 -17.27 -2.56
CA ILE A 36 -3.85 -16.46 -2.76
C ILE A 36 -2.76 -17.02 -1.87
N ILE A 37 -1.65 -17.42 -2.49
CA ILE A 37 -0.46 -17.87 -1.78
C ILE A 37 0.62 -16.82 -1.93
N ILE A 38 1.01 -16.23 -0.80
CA ILE A 38 2.06 -15.22 -0.70
C ILE A 38 3.37 -15.94 -0.44
N VAL A 39 4.35 -15.70 -1.30
CA VAL A 39 5.70 -16.24 -1.17
C VAL A 39 6.71 -15.10 -1.07
N PRO A 40 7.30 -14.88 0.12
CA PRO A 40 8.37 -13.91 0.28
C PRO A 40 9.61 -14.31 -0.52
N ASN A 41 10.21 -13.36 -1.25
CA ASN A 41 11.41 -13.54 -2.08
C ASN A 41 11.37 -14.77 -3.00
N ALA A 42 10.23 -15.01 -3.64
CA ALA A 42 10.03 -16.16 -4.52
C ALA A 42 11.07 -16.23 -5.67
N PRO A 43 11.72 -17.38 -5.89
CA PRO A 43 12.55 -17.64 -7.07
C PRO A 43 11.80 -17.37 -8.39
N GLN A 44 12.52 -17.02 -9.45
CA GLN A 44 11.90 -16.73 -10.75
C GLN A 44 11.29 -17.97 -11.42
N ASP A 45 11.83 -19.14 -11.11
CA ASP A 45 11.43 -20.46 -11.57
C ASP A 45 10.44 -21.16 -10.63
N LEU A 46 9.99 -20.50 -9.57
CA LEU A 46 8.98 -21.04 -8.68
C LEU A 46 7.61 -21.11 -9.36
N GLU A 47 7.07 -22.32 -9.43
CA GLU A 47 5.72 -22.61 -9.90
C GLU A 47 4.90 -23.28 -8.81
N ILE A 48 3.63 -22.89 -8.70
CA ILE A 48 2.70 -23.46 -7.72
C ILE A 48 1.44 -23.92 -8.46
N SER A 49 1.02 -25.15 -8.19
CA SER A 49 -0.21 -25.72 -8.74
C SER A 49 -1.08 -26.39 -7.67
N ILE A 50 -2.39 -26.44 -7.92
CA ILE A 50 -3.39 -27.15 -7.10
C ILE A 50 -4.15 -28.10 -8.02
N ASP A 51 -4.09 -29.41 -7.76
CA ASP A 51 -4.86 -30.46 -8.46
C ASP A 51 -4.91 -30.32 -10.00
N ASN A 52 -3.80 -29.88 -10.62
CA ASN A 52 -3.59 -29.56 -12.06
C ASN A 52 -3.94 -28.13 -12.55
N MET A 53 -4.41 -27.23 -11.69
CA MET A 53 -4.51 -25.80 -12.00
C MET A 53 -3.22 -25.10 -11.64
N GLN A 54 -2.61 -24.40 -12.59
CA GLN A 54 -1.42 -23.57 -12.34
C GLN A 54 -1.85 -22.19 -11.80
N ALA A 55 -1.13 -21.68 -10.82
CA ALA A 55 -1.35 -20.34 -10.29
C ALA A 55 -1.00 -19.25 -11.31
N SER A 56 -1.77 -18.17 -11.31
CA SER A 56 -1.32 -16.92 -11.92
C SER A 56 -0.34 -16.22 -10.97
N ARG A 57 0.88 -15.96 -11.44
CA ARG A 57 1.91 -15.26 -10.68
C ARG A 57 1.81 -13.75 -10.89
N THR A 58 1.72 -13.00 -9.79
CA THR A 58 1.86 -11.55 -9.78
C THR A 58 3.10 -11.19 -8.97
N GLU A 59 4.05 -10.51 -9.60
CA GLU A 59 5.26 -10.06 -8.91
C GLU A 59 5.02 -8.72 -8.21
N LYS A 60 5.47 -8.65 -6.95
CA LYS A 60 5.56 -7.44 -6.14
C LYS A 60 7.02 -7.24 -5.73
N ALA A 61 7.32 -6.11 -5.07
CA ALA A 61 8.69 -5.70 -4.80
C ALA A 61 9.61 -6.80 -4.20
N PHE A 62 9.19 -7.46 -3.11
CA PHE A 62 9.97 -8.49 -2.43
C PHE A 62 9.17 -9.77 -2.14
N GLU A 63 8.01 -9.92 -2.80
CA GLU A 63 7.11 -11.07 -2.64
C GLU A 63 6.44 -11.36 -3.99
N SER A 64 5.99 -12.59 -4.18
CA SER A 64 5.16 -12.98 -5.33
C SER A 64 3.85 -13.58 -4.84
N TYR A 65 2.76 -13.20 -5.50
CA TYR A 65 1.43 -13.72 -5.23
C TYR A 65 1.07 -14.77 -6.27
N PHE A 66 0.71 -15.96 -5.80
CA PHE A 66 0.24 -17.06 -6.62
C PHE A 66 -1.27 -17.18 -6.41
N SER A 67 -2.04 -16.64 -7.34
CA SER A 67 -3.50 -16.58 -7.25
C SER A 67 -4.14 -17.68 -8.09
N PHE A 68 -5.08 -18.40 -7.47
CA PHE A 68 -5.96 -19.34 -8.14
C PHE A 68 -7.38 -18.81 -8.13
N TYR A 69 -7.98 -18.67 -9.32
CA TYR A 69 -9.36 -18.21 -9.47
C TYR A 69 -10.21 -19.37 -9.95
N SER A 70 -11.16 -19.83 -9.12
CA SER A 70 -12.09 -20.87 -9.55
C SER A 70 -13.42 -20.80 -8.83
N TYR A 71 -14.50 -20.73 -9.61
CA TYR A 71 -15.88 -20.89 -9.09
C TYR A 71 -16.17 -22.31 -8.59
N SER A 72 -15.27 -23.27 -8.86
CA SER A 72 -15.45 -24.68 -8.52
C SER A 72 -14.66 -25.12 -7.28
N PHE A 73 -14.09 -24.18 -6.50
CA PHE A 73 -13.48 -24.55 -5.23
C PHE A 73 -14.56 -25.11 -4.29
N GLN A 74 -14.50 -26.42 -4.09
CA GLN A 74 -15.29 -27.15 -3.09
C GLN A 74 -14.56 -27.12 -1.74
N ALA A 75 -15.30 -27.28 -0.64
CA ALA A 75 -14.73 -27.44 0.71
C ALA A 75 -14.13 -28.85 0.88
N VAL A 76 -13.12 -29.17 0.08
CA VAL A 76 -12.38 -30.44 0.06
C VAL A 76 -10.90 -30.13 0.36
N GLU A 77 -10.16 -31.12 0.84
CA GLU A 77 -8.71 -31.04 0.97
C GLU A 77 -8.07 -30.90 -0.41
N TYR A 78 -7.17 -29.92 -0.57
CA TYR A 78 -6.41 -29.68 -1.79
C TYR A 78 -4.94 -30.02 -1.55
N THR A 79 -4.28 -30.58 -2.57
CA THR A 79 -2.84 -30.78 -2.52
C THR A 79 -2.15 -29.67 -3.30
N LEU A 80 -1.33 -28.89 -2.60
CA LEU A 80 -0.49 -27.87 -3.20
C LEU A 80 0.80 -28.52 -3.70
N THR A 81 1.06 -28.46 -5.00
CA THR A 81 2.35 -28.86 -5.56
C THR A 81 3.20 -27.62 -5.80
N VAL A 82 4.35 -27.55 -5.12
CA VAL A 82 5.32 -26.47 -5.29
C VAL A 82 6.53 -27.00 -6.03
N THR A 83 6.88 -26.36 -7.13
CA THR A 83 8.04 -26.69 -7.97
C THR A 83 9.02 -25.53 -7.91
N ASP A 84 10.19 -25.76 -7.32
CA ASP A 84 11.30 -24.80 -7.24
C ASP A 84 12.50 -25.39 -8.02
N GLY A 85 12.56 -25.08 -9.31
CA GLY A 85 13.55 -25.63 -10.22
C GLY A 85 13.47 -27.16 -10.33
N SER A 86 14.35 -27.88 -9.61
CA SER A 86 14.39 -29.34 -9.57
C SER A 86 13.76 -29.96 -8.33
N ASP A 87 13.44 -29.16 -7.31
CA ASP A 87 12.81 -29.64 -6.08
C ASP A 87 11.29 -29.53 -6.21
N VAL A 88 10.60 -30.64 -5.96
CA VAL A 88 9.14 -30.72 -6.02
C VAL A 88 8.67 -31.27 -4.68
N PHE A 89 7.81 -30.52 -4.01
CA PHE A 89 7.19 -30.95 -2.76
C PHE A 89 5.71 -30.64 -2.74
N GLU A 90 4.99 -31.48 -2.01
CA GLU A 90 3.55 -31.39 -1.84
C GLU A 90 3.24 -30.92 -0.42
N ILE A 91 2.29 -29.99 -0.29
CA ILE A 91 1.75 -29.52 0.98
C ILE A 91 0.24 -29.73 0.95
N GLU A 92 -0.30 -30.44 1.94
CA GLU A 92 -1.73 -30.59 2.12
C GLU A 92 -2.31 -29.29 2.71
N LEU A 93 -3.35 -28.73 2.06
CA LEU A 93 -4.15 -27.67 2.65
C LEU A 93 -5.18 -28.29 3.59
N ASP A 94 -4.95 -28.12 4.89
CA ASP A 94 -5.83 -28.65 5.94
C ASP A 94 -7.05 -27.73 6.15
N SER A 95 -8.25 -28.33 6.05
CA SER A 95 -9.55 -27.81 6.53
C SER A 95 -10.17 -26.59 5.78
N PRO A 96 -11.51 -26.36 5.89
CA PRO A 96 -12.32 -25.91 4.76
C PRO A 96 -12.00 -24.48 4.32
N LEU A 97 -11.72 -24.34 3.02
CA LEU A 97 -11.62 -23.05 2.35
C LEU A 97 -12.85 -22.20 2.69
N LYS A 98 -12.63 -20.96 3.13
CA LYS A 98 -13.68 -19.95 3.23
C LYS A 98 -14.18 -19.66 1.81
N GLU A 99 -15.49 -19.46 1.63
CA GLU A 99 -16.05 -19.16 0.29
C GLU A 99 -15.35 -17.96 -0.36
N TYR A 100 -14.97 -16.95 0.42
CA TYR A 100 -14.16 -15.81 -0.01
C TYR A 100 -13.06 -15.58 1.04
N ASN A 101 -11.83 -15.28 0.59
CA ASN A 101 -10.66 -14.94 1.42
C ASN A 101 -9.83 -16.12 1.96
N ASN A 102 -9.20 -16.87 1.05
CA ASN A 102 -8.21 -17.91 1.39
C ASN A 102 -6.80 -17.39 1.10
N ILE A 103 -6.26 -16.60 2.03
CA ILE A 103 -4.87 -16.10 1.95
C ILE A 103 -3.98 -17.02 2.78
N TYR A 104 -2.89 -17.47 2.18
CA TYR A 104 -1.87 -18.27 2.85
C TYR A 104 -0.48 -17.69 2.59
N THR A 105 0.41 -17.79 3.58
CA THR A 105 1.82 -17.46 3.43
C THR A 105 2.64 -18.75 3.38
N LEU A 106 3.43 -18.94 2.32
CA LEU A 106 4.33 -20.08 2.16
C LEU A 106 5.76 -19.69 2.53
N ASP A 107 6.30 -20.34 3.56
CA ASP A 107 7.71 -20.26 3.93
C ASP A 107 8.47 -21.38 3.21
N LEU A 108 9.22 -21.03 2.16
CA LEU A 108 9.98 -22.00 1.33
C LEU A 108 11.08 -22.70 2.13
N ASP A 109 11.71 -22.02 3.08
CA ASP A 109 12.80 -22.58 3.88
C ASP A 109 12.27 -23.65 4.85
N LYS A 110 11.11 -23.38 5.46
CA LYS A 110 10.48 -24.31 6.42
C LYS A 110 9.54 -25.31 5.76
N ARG A 111 9.14 -25.10 4.50
CA ARG A 111 8.09 -25.85 3.79
C ARG A 111 6.77 -25.89 4.56
N VAL A 112 6.43 -24.77 5.19
CA VAL A 112 5.21 -24.62 5.99
C VAL A 112 4.30 -23.59 5.34
N LEU A 113 3.04 -23.94 5.21
CA LEU A 113 1.97 -23.03 4.83
C LEU A 113 1.26 -22.51 6.09
N SER A 114 1.17 -21.20 6.24
CA SER A 114 0.48 -20.54 7.35
C SER A 114 -0.75 -19.81 6.83
N GLU A 115 -1.89 -19.93 7.51
CA GLU A 115 -3.10 -19.16 7.17
C GLU A 115 -2.88 -17.67 7.48
N GLY A 116 -3.28 -16.81 6.53
CA GLY A 116 -3.20 -15.36 6.63
C GLY A 116 -1.84 -14.76 6.28
N GLU A 117 -1.76 -13.44 6.46
CA GLU A 117 -0.56 -12.64 6.25
C GLU A 117 0.27 -12.54 7.53
N SER A 118 1.59 -12.41 7.38
CA SER A 118 2.47 -12.20 8.54
C SER A 118 2.25 -10.80 9.14
N PRO A 119 1.92 -10.66 10.44
CA PRO A 119 1.74 -9.34 11.06
C PRO A 119 2.98 -8.44 10.98
N SER A 120 4.16 -9.05 10.93
CA SER A 120 5.43 -8.32 10.78
C SER A 120 5.60 -7.68 9.40
N ARG A 121 5.06 -8.32 8.36
CA ARG A 121 5.06 -7.81 6.98
C ARG A 121 4.23 -6.54 6.91
N ASP A 122 3.01 -6.57 7.44
CA ASP A 122 2.12 -5.41 7.45
C ASP A 122 2.78 -4.22 8.14
N ILE A 123 3.27 -4.43 9.37
CA ILE A 123 3.97 -3.40 10.17
C ILE A 123 5.13 -2.78 9.38
N LEU A 124 5.93 -3.60 8.70
CA LEU A 124 7.06 -3.14 7.89
C LEU A 124 6.59 -2.27 6.71
N LEU A 125 5.60 -2.74 5.96
CA LEU A 125 5.03 -2.03 4.81
C LEU A 125 4.46 -0.67 5.19
N ILE A 126 3.74 -0.62 6.31
CA ILE A 126 3.19 0.62 6.85
C ILE A 126 4.30 1.55 7.29
N THR A 127 5.31 1.02 7.98
CA THR A 127 6.44 1.82 8.46
C THR A 127 7.18 2.45 7.28
N ILE A 128 7.41 1.70 6.20
CA ILE A 128 7.99 2.21 4.96
C ILE A 128 7.10 3.30 4.37
N ARG A 129 5.78 3.07 4.27
CA ARG A 129 4.83 4.05 3.73
C ARG A 129 4.86 5.36 4.51
N ILE A 130 4.67 5.30 5.84
CA ILE A 130 4.70 6.45 6.75
C ILE A 130 6.05 7.16 6.65
N ALA A 131 7.16 6.43 6.65
CA ALA A 131 8.50 7.03 6.56
C ALA A 131 8.70 7.79 5.24
N LEU A 132 8.26 7.20 4.11
CA LEU A 132 8.41 7.81 2.78
C LEU A 132 7.53 9.04 2.62
N THR A 133 6.26 8.99 3.04
CA THR A 133 5.35 10.13 2.98
C THR A 133 5.82 11.26 3.90
N LEU A 134 6.21 10.93 5.13
CA LEU A 134 6.74 11.92 6.08
C LEU A 134 8.02 12.58 5.59
N LEU A 135 8.93 11.81 4.96
CA LEU A 135 10.17 12.36 4.37
C LEU A 135 9.84 13.33 3.24
N LEU A 136 8.90 12.97 2.36
CA LEU A 136 8.46 13.83 1.28
C LEU A 136 7.82 15.12 1.81
N GLU A 137 6.89 15.01 2.74
CA GLU A 137 6.21 16.17 3.33
C GLU A 137 7.20 17.06 4.09
N ALA A 138 8.17 16.47 4.80
CA ALA A 138 9.23 17.20 5.49
C ALA A 138 10.12 17.97 4.50
N LEU A 139 10.44 17.37 3.35
CA LEU A 139 11.17 18.03 2.28
C LEU A 139 10.38 19.23 1.75
N VAL A 140 9.07 19.05 1.47
CA VAL A 140 8.18 20.13 1.03
C VAL A 140 8.10 21.22 2.10
N PHE A 141 7.91 20.86 3.38
CA PHE A 141 7.87 21.80 4.50
C PHE A 141 9.16 22.63 4.61
N PHE A 142 10.32 21.99 4.45
CA PHE A 142 11.61 22.66 4.42
C PHE A 142 11.80 23.59 3.20
N LEU A 143 11.31 23.19 2.02
CA LEU A 143 11.33 23.98 0.79
C LEU A 143 10.42 25.21 0.88
N PHE A 144 9.27 25.05 1.52
CA PHE A 144 8.38 26.13 1.92
C PHE A 144 8.98 27.01 3.02
N GLY A 145 10.19 26.73 3.50
CA GLY A 145 10.99 27.65 4.30
C GLY A 145 10.62 27.69 5.78
N TYR A 146 9.94 26.67 6.29
CA TYR A 146 9.72 26.49 7.73
C TYR A 146 11.03 26.04 8.40
N ARG A 147 11.47 26.79 9.41
CA ARG A 147 12.74 26.55 10.12
C ARG A 147 12.58 26.53 11.63
N GLN A 148 11.44 26.96 12.15
CA GLN A 148 11.23 27.02 13.59
C GLN A 148 11.01 25.63 14.18
N LYS A 149 11.71 25.32 15.28
CA LYS A 149 11.59 24.03 15.99
C LYS A 149 10.14 23.69 16.34
N ILE A 150 9.37 24.68 16.80
CA ILE A 150 7.96 24.50 17.17
C ILE A 150 7.12 24.09 15.95
N SER A 151 7.34 24.72 14.79
CA SER A 151 6.64 24.38 13.55
C SER A 151 6.99 22.98 13.05
N TRP A 152 8.23 22.54 13.22
CA TRP A 152 8.67 21.17 12.93
C TRP A 152 8.07 20.12 13.88
N ILE A 153 7.92 20.45 15.16
CA ILE A 153 7.24 19.57 16.13
C ILE A 153 5.77 19.43 15.78
N ILE A 154 5.07 20.53 15.50
CA ILE A 154 3.66 20.49 15.05
C ILE A 154 3.55 19.66 13.77
N PHE A 155 4.43 19.89 12.80
CA PHE A 155 4.48 19.13 11.55
C PHE A 155 4.61 17.62 11.81
N LEU A 156 5.61 17.18 12.58
CA LEU A 156 5.84 15.76 12.85
C LEU A 156 4.65 15.13 13.59
N THR A 157 4.13 15.81 14.61
CA THR A 157 3.01 15.29 15.40
C THR A 157 1.76 15.13 14.55
N VAL A 158 1.41 16.14 13.74
CA VAL A 158 0.19 16.09 12.93
C VAL A 158 0.27 14.99 11.90
N ASN A 159 1.34 14.93 11.10
CA ASN A 159 1.48 13.93 10.04
C ASN A 159 1.56 12.51 10.60
N LEU A 160 2.26 12.30 11.73
CA LEU A 160 2.34 10.98 12.35
C LEU A 160 0.98 10.51 12.87
N VAL A 161 0.19 11.42 13.46
CA VAL A 161 -1.17 11.11 13.93
C VAL A 161 -2.11 10.84 12.76
N THR A 162 -2.12 11.68 11.73
CA THR A 162 -3.02 11.51 10.57
C THR A 162 -2.70 10.24 9.79
N GLN A 163 -1.43 9.98 9.50
CA GLN A 163 -0.98 8.76 8.81
C GLN A 163 -1.20 7.50 9.67
N GLY A 164 -1.02 7.59 10.99
CA GLY A 164 -1.33 6.49 11.92
C GLY A 164 -2.82 6.14 11.96
N VAL A 165 -3.70 7.15 11.95
CA VAL A 165 -5.15 6.94 11.86
C VAL A 165 -5.54 6.32 10.53
N LEU A 166 -4.97 6.80 9.42
CA LEU A 166 -5.19 6.22 8.09
C LEU A 166 -4.82 4.73 8.07
N PHE A 167 -3.70 4.36 8.68
CA PHE A 167 -3.29 2.97 8.78
C PHE A 167 -4.35 2.11 9.49
N ILE A 168 -4.75 2.49 10.71
CA ILE A 168 -5.73 1.73 11.50
C ILE A 168 -7.04 1.58 10.72
N TRP A 169 -7.46 2.65 10.06
CA TRP A 169 -8.69 2.63 9.26
C TRP A 169 -8.58 1.69 8.06
N LEU A 170 -7.48 1.75 7.30
CA LEU A 170 -7.28 0.85 6.17
C LEU A 170 -7.18 -0.61 6.62
N ASN A 171 -6.46 -0.92 7.69
CA ASN A 171 -6.38 -2.29 8.24
C ASN A 171 -7.75 -2.85 8.67
N SER A 172 -8.60 -1.99 9.26
CA SER A 172 -9.98 -2.36 9.59
C SER A 172 -10.86 -2.62 8.36
N LEU A 173 -10.47 -2.15 7.17
CA LEU A 173 -11.20 -2.36 5.92
C LEU A 173 -10.65 -3.55 5.12
N TYR A 174 -9.34 -3.80 5.18
CA TYR A 174 -8.69 -4.97 4.56
C TYR A 174 -9.18 -6.31 5.13
N THR A 175 -9.77 -6.31 6.32
CA THR A 175 -10.41 -7.50 6.91
C THR A 175 -11.80 -7.82 6.32
N SER A 176 -12.32 -6.99 5.40
CA SER A 176 -13.63 -7.20 4.76
C SER A 176 -13.46 -7.67 3.29
N PRO A 177 -13.98 -8.85 2.91
CA PRO A 177 -13.73 -9.53 1.63
C PRO A 177 -14.49 -8.94 0.42
N LEU A 178 -14.92 -7.68 0.49
CA LEU A 178 -15.84 -7.06 -0.50
C LEU A 178 -15.18 -6.04 -1.43
N SER A 179 -13.89 -5.79 -1.31
CA SER A 179 -13.23 -4.71 -2.03
C SER A 179 -12.09 -5.22 -2.90
N GLY A 180 -12.37 -5.56 -4.16
CA GLY A 180 -11.32 -5.64 -5.17
C GLY A 180 -10.50 -4.35 -5.20
N ASP A 181 -9.28 -4.39 -5.76
CA ASP A 181 -8.27 -3.32 -5.72
C ASP A 181 -8.83 -1.90 -5.90
N PHE A 182 -9.85 -1.74 -6.75
CA PHE A 182 -10.54 -0.48 -6.99
C PHE A 182 -11.22 0.14 -5.75
N TYR A 183 -11.90 -0.65 -4.93
CA TYR A 183 -12.61 -0.17 -3.74
C TYR A 183 -11.64 0.27 -2.64
N ILE A 184 -10.48 -0.40 -2.53
CA ILE A 184 -9.40 -0.03 -1.62
C ILE A 184 -8.83 1.34 -2.03
N ILE A 185 -8.52 1.52 -3.32
CA ILE A 185 -8.01 2.79 -3.85
C ILE A 185 -9.03 3.91 -3.63
N LEU A 186 -10.30 3.66 -3.91
CA LEU A 186 -11.37 4.66 -3.73
C LEU A 186 -11.50 5.06 -2.25
N THR A 187 -11.48 4.10 -1.34
CA THR A 187 -11.56 4.38 0.11
C THR A 187 -10.34 5.15 0.61
N MET A 188 -9.16 4.82 0.11
CA MET A 188 -7.92 5.54 0.38
C MET A 188 -8.00 7.01 -0.07
N ILE A 189 -8.51 7.28 -1.27
CA ILE A 189 -8.71 8.66 -1.75
C ILE A 189 -9.65 9.45 -0.83
N PHE A 190 -10.78 8.86 -0.41
CA PHE A 190 -11.71 9.53 0.51
C PHE A 190 -11.08 9.80 1.88
N ALA A 191 -10.31 8.84 2.41
CA ALA A 191 -9.61 9.00 3.68
C ALA A 191 -8.57 10.13 3.60
N GLU A 192 -7.81 10.21 2.51
CA GLU A 192 -6.81 11.25 2.31
C GLU A 192 -7.44 12.65 2.21
N ILE A 193 -8.62 12.77 1.58
CA ILE A 193 -9.35 14.06 1.52
C ILE A 193 -9.73 14.53 2.93
N LEU A 194 -10.17 13.62 3.81
CA LEU A 194 -10.50 13.96 5.19
C LEU A 194 -9.25 14.40 5.98
N ILE A 195 -8.14 13.68 5.80
CA ILE A 195 -6.84 14.02 6.40
C ILE A 195 -6.39 15.41 5.94
N PHE A 196 -6.46 15.68 4.64
CA PHE A 196 -6.14 16.98 4.09
C PHE A 196 -6.93 18.12 4.74
N ILE A 197 -8.24 17.93 4.98
CA ILE A 197 -9.08 18.93 5.66
C ILE A 197 -8.62 19.15 7.11
N VAL A 198 -8.32 18.07 7.83
CA VAL A 198 -7.83 18.11 9.21
C VAL A 198 -6.48 18.84 9.26
N GLU A 199 -5.53 18.46 8.41
CA GLU A 199 -4.21 19.08 8.34
C GLU A 199 -4.31 20.56 7.98
N MET A 200 -5.10 20.91 6.97
CA MET A 200 -5.33 22.31 6.60
C MET A 200 -5.79 23.14 7.79
N THR A 201 -6.75 22.61 8.56
CA THR A 201 -7.29 23.29 9.74
C THR A 201 -6.24 23.43 10.84
N VAL A 202 -5.54 22.35 11.20
CA VAL A 202 -4.54 22.34 12.27
C VAL A 202 -3.34 23.23 11.91
N PHE A 203 -2.79 23.10 10.70
CA PHE A 203 -1.64 23.90 10.27
C PHE A 203 -1.96 25.39 10.23
N LEU A 204 -3.16 25.80 9.77
CA LEU A 204 -3.55 27.21 9.75
C LEU A 204 -3.76 27.82 11.14
N ILE A 205 -4.13 27.01 12.14
CA ILE A 205 -4.34 27.45 13.53
C ILE A 205 -3.02 27.53 14.29
N PHE A 206 -2.20 26.47 14.20
CA PHE A 206 -1.03 26.29 15.06
C PHE A 206 0.27 26.84 14.45
N ILE A 207 0.42 26.86 13.12
CA ILE A 207 1.64 27.36 12.47
C ILE A 207 1.51 28.85 12.14
N LYS A 208 2.18 29.68 12.93
CA LYS A 208 2.21 31.15 12.78
C LYS A 208 3.51 31.70 12.21
N GLU A 209 4.45 30.83 11.81
CA GLU A 209 5.78 31.23 11.30
C GLU A 209 5.67 32.07 10.02
N HIS A 210 4.73 31.75 9.13
CA HIS A 210 4.53 32.43 7.84
C HIS A 210 3.07 32.86 7.65
N ARG A 211 2.81 33.62 6.57
CA ARG A 211 1.45 34.03 6.18
C ARG A 211 0.55 32.81 5.91
N ARG A 212 -0.74 32.93 6.25
CA ARG A 212 -1.75 31.86 6.06
C ARG A 212 -1.78 31.27 4.64
N LEU A 213 -1.64 32.10 3.60
CA LEU A 213 -1.61 31.63 2.21
C LEU A 213 -0.42 30.70 1.92
N ARG A 214 0.74 30.95 2.55
CA ARG A 214 1.92 30.09 2.39
C ARG A 214 1.73 28.75 3.09
N THR A 215 1.13 28.76 4.28
CA THR A 215 0.76 27.54 5.01
C THR A 215 -0.26 26.72 4.24
N ALA A 216 -1.32 27.35 3.71
CA ALA A 216 -2.30 26.67 2.88
C ALA A 216 -1.66 26.06 1.62
N GLY A 217 -0.79 26.81 0.92
CA GLY A 217 -0.06 26.30 -0.23
C GLY A 217 0.85 25.12 0.11
N TYR A 218 1.49 25.14 1.27
CA TYR A 218 2.27 24.00 1.77
C TYR A 218 1.38 22.78 1.95
N VAL A 219 0.27 22.90 2.69
CA VAL A 219 -0.61 21.76 3.00
C VAL A 219 -1.13 21.13 1.70
N VAL A 220 -1.57 21.94 0.74
CA VAL A 220 -2.03 21.47 -0.58
C VAL A 220 -0.94 20.69 -1.30
N VAL A 221 0.26 21.25 -1.42
CA VAL A 221 1.35 20.61 -2.18
C VAL A 221 1.83 19.34 -1.47
N ALA A 222 1.97 19.38 -0.15
CA ALA A 222 2.44 18.24 0.64
C ALA A 222 1.44 17.07 0.55
N ASN A 223 0.15 17.34 0.80
CA ASN A 223 -0.90 16.30 0.76
C ASN A 223 -1.12 15.74 -0.65
N LEU A 224 -1.01 16.57 -1.69
CA LEU A 224 -1.18 16.09 -3.06
C LEU A 224 -0.01 15.18 -3.48
N LEU A 225 1.21 15.54 -3.12
CA LEU A 225 2.38 14.70 -3.39
C LEU A 225 2.38 13.42 -2.54
N SER A 226 1.94 13.48 -1.28
CA SER A 226 1.81 12.29 -0.43
C SER A 226 0.69 11.37 -0.89
N LEU A 227 -0.44 11.89 -1.40
CA LEU A 227 -1.49 11.10 -2.04
C LEU A 227 -0.96 10.34 -3.26
N ILE A 228 -0.22 11.02 -4.16
CA ILE A 228 0.33 10.37 -5.35
C ILE A 228 1.37 9.32 -4.97
N LEU A 229 2.27 9.65 -4.05
CA LEU A 229 3.26 8.69 -3.54
C LEU A 229 2.58 7.49 -2.87
N GLY A 230 1.57 7.74 -2.02
CA GLY A 230 0.81 6.69 -1.35
C GLY A 230 0.08 5.78 -2.35
N GLY A 231 -0.53 6.34 -3.39
CA GLY A 231 -1.19 5.59 -4.45
C GLY A 231 -0.21 4.76 -5.28
N TYR A 232 0.97 5.31 -5.58
CA TYR A 232 2.04 4.57 -6.27
C TYR A 232 2.63 3.45 -5.39
N LEU A 233 2.81 3.69 -4.10
CA LEU A 233 3.28 2.66 -3.18
C LEU A 233 2.33 1.47 -3.10
N ILE A 234 1.01 1.69 -3.26
CA ILE A 234 0.01 0.60 -3.31
C ILE A 234 0.19 -0.31 -4.53
N THR A 235 0.63 0.24 -5.66
CA THR A 235 0.81 -0.56 -6.88
C THR A 235 2.11 -1.37 -6.85
N VAL A 236 3.17 -0.81 -6.25
CA VAL A 236 4.52 -1.40 -6.22
C VAL A 236 4.79 -2.30 -5.03
N LEU A 237 4.39 -1.88 -3.83
CA LEU A 237 4.59 -2.67 -2.62
C LEU A 237 3.58 -3.83 -2.58
N PRO A 238 3.97 -4.99 -2.04
CA PRO A 238 3.01 -5.99 -1.65
C PRO A 238 2.14 -5.37 -0.56
N ILE A 239 0.82 -5.33 -0.76
CA ILE A 239 -0.17 -4.99 0.26
C ILE A 239 -0.99 -6.24 0.47
#